data_AF-A0A945RZJ6-F1
#
_entry.id   AF-A0A945RZJ6-F1
#
_cell.length_a   1.000
_cell.length_b   1.000
_cell.length_c   1.000
_cell.angle_alpha   90.00
_cell.angle_beta   90.00
_cell.angle_gamma   90.00
#
_symmetry.space_group_name_H-M   'P 1'
#
loop_
_entity.id
_entity.type
_entity.pdbx_description
1 polymer ?
#
loop_
_entity_poly.entity_id
_entity_poly.type
_entity_poly.pdbx_seq_one_letter_code
_entity_poly.pdbx_strand_id
1 'polypeptide(L)'
;MQAGIGGDFTGLGTAHLIGKVFLGTVEALLVACLEPRPTPAKSSAAKLKPGINVAGDLSDALLVQGYAPSTATKYARIVTAFLQHVRPIRLVHLREDDVDDYLDHLKQRGMGNATLRLHLCAIRTVLDRLLGLDITVEIKHAPRPRPRPPATEDDMLKLLAACGNPKERFILNALNGSKALPSQLCRLGAIGHPSLFLWERHKDSIPDPPPCHVVPLVMDKTISPETGWLLPSSRRPGPISPRTMRRIVRRVAESCGVRTTCTAVRLGPTISFAKCA
;
A
#
# COMPACT_ATOMS: atom_id res chain seq x y z
N MET A 1 25.81 -1.23 -14.62
CA MET A 1 25.53 -0.02 -13.82
C MET A 1 24.35 0.68 -14.48
N GLN A 2 23.16 0.62 -13.88
CA GLN A 2 21.99 1.40 -14.30
C GLN A 2 21.20 1.78 -13.06
N ALA A 3 21.12 3.09 -12.85
CA ALA A 3 20.36 3.74 -11.80
C ALA A 3 18.86 3.57 -12.07
N GLY A 4 18.08 3.30 -11.02
CA GLY A 4 16.65 3.02 -11.11
C GLY A 4 15.84 3.81 -10.08
N ILE A 5 15.59 5.07 -10.43
CA ILE A 5 14.40 5.89 -10.10
C ILE A 5 14.06 5.97 -8.60
N GLY A 6 14.75 6.87 -7.92
CA GLY A 6 14.18 7.60 -6.78
C GLY A 6 13.10 8.53 -7.30
N GLY A 7 11.91 8.47 -6.72
CA GLY A 7 10.86 9.44 -6.99
C GLY A 7 11.22 10.75 -6.34
N ASP A 8 11.99 11.57 -7.05
CA ASP A 8 12.19 12.98 -6.75
C ASP A 8 10.89 13.71 -7.14
N PHE A 9 10.05 13.96 -6.14
CA PHE A 9 8.94 14.90 -6.25
C PHE A 9 9.46 16.27 -5.80
N THR A 10 10.27 16.92 -6.64
CA THR A 10 10.56 18.36 -6.52
C THR A 10 9.57 19.12 -7.37
N GLY A 11 8.54 19.64 -6.72
CA GLY A 11 7.58 20.52 -7.38
C GLY A 11 6.51 20.91 -6.39
N LEU A 12 6.68 22.05 -5.73
CA LEU A 12 5.66 23.04 -5.38
C LEU A 12 6.29 24.11 -4.47
N GLY A 13 6.94 25.08 -5.11
CA GLY A 13 7.08 26.41 -4.51
C GLY A 13 5.69 27.05 -4.44
N THR A 14 5.43 27.77 -3.33
CA THR A 14 4.27 28.61 -2.97
C THR A 14 3.43 28.19 -1.74
N ALA A 15 3.66 27.03 -1.11
CA ALA A 15 2.93 26.61 0.10
C ALA A 15 3.45 27.19 1.45
N HIS A 16 4.34 28.19 1.42
CA HIS A 16 5.15 28.54 2.60
C HIS A 16 4.45 29.40 3.67
N LEU A 17 3.31 30.04 3.35
CA LEU A 17 2.58 30.93 4.27
C LEU A 17 1.37 30.28 4.95
N ILE A 18 0.62 29.43 4.25
CA ILE A 18 -0.49 28.65 4.86
C ILE A 18 0.08 27.50 5.71
N GLY A 19 1.26 26.98 5.36
CA GLY A 19 1.96 25.95 6.12
C GLY A 19 2.29 26.38 7.56
N LYS A 20 2.77 27.61 7.79
CA LYS A 20 3.25 28.03 9.12
C LYS A 20 2.16 28.14 10.18
N VAL A 21 0.96 28.61 9.82
CA VAL A 21 -0.17 28.71 10.76
C VAL A 21 -0.70 27.32 11.12
N PHE A 22 -0.76 26.41 10.15
CA PHE A 22 -1.23 25.03 10.38
C PHE A 22 -0.17 24.16 11.09
N LEU A 23 1.11 24.35 10.78
CA LEU A 23 2.23 23.75 11.52
C LEU A 23 2.16 24.13 12.99
N GLY A 24 1.90 25.40 13.33
CA GLY A 24 1.77 25.84 14.71
C GLY A 24 0.64 25.12 15.46
N THR A 25 -0.47 24.81 14.79
CA THR A 25 -1.58 24.04 15.38
C THR A 25 -1.22 22.56 15.55
N VAL A 26 -0.54 21.94 14.59
CA VAL A 26 -0.10 20.55 14.68
C VAL A 26 1.01 20.39 15.73
N GLU A 27 1.95 21.33 15.78
CA GLU A 27 2.98 21.42 16.80
C GLU A 27 2.37 21.64 18.18
N ALA A 28 1.43 22.59 18.33
CA ALA A 28 0.71 22.80 19.58
C ALA A 28 -0.15 21.59 20.00
N LEU A 29 -0.80 20.90 19.06
CA LEU A 29 -1.56 19.67 19.31
C LEU A 29 -0.64 18.52 19.73
N LEU A 30 0.50 18.35 19.06
CA LEU A 30 1.48 17.32 19.39
C LEU A 30 2.16 17.62 20.72
N VAL A 31 2.53 18.88 20.98
CA VAL A 31 3.11 19.34 22.26
C VAL A 31 2.11 19.17 23.41
N ALA A 32 0.84 19.57 23.23
CA ALA A 32 -0.23 19.34 24.21
C ALA A 32 -0.49 17.85 24.47
N CYS A 33 -0.22 16.98 23.49
CA CYS A 33 -0.31 15.53 23.64
C CYS A 33 0.90 14.89 24.33
N LEU A 34 2.02 15.61 24.44
CA LEU A 34 3.31 15.11 24.92
C LEU A 34 3.77 15.75 26.24
N GLU A 35 2.98 16.65 26.85
CA GLU A 35 3.29 17.11 28.21
C GLU A 35 3.18 15.97 29.23
N PRO A 36 4.17 15.80 30.13
CA PRO A 36 4.04 14.86 31.24
C PRO A 36 2.90 15.33 32.14
N ARG A 37 1.93 14.45 32.41
CA ARG A 37 0.91 14.74 33.44
C ARG A 37 1.64 15.04 34.75
N PRO A 38 1.26 16.11 35.49
CA PRO A 38 1.72 16.26 36.86
C PRO A 38 1.33 14.99 37.62
N THR A 39 2.31 14.37 38.26
CA THR A 39 2.14 13.13 39.03
C THR A 39 1.05 13.33 40.09
N PRO A 40 -0.06 12.57 40.07
CA PRO A 40 -0.84 12.39 41.26
C PRO A 40 -0.33 11.15 41.99
N ALA A 41 0.01 11.34 43.26
CA ALA A 41 0.13 10.25 44.21
C ALA A 41 -1.12 9.36 44.15
N LYS A 42 -0.91 8.04 44.01
CA LYS A 42 -1.85 6.93 44.23
C LYS A 42 -3.22 6.99 43.52
N SER A 43 -3.50 5.90 42.81
CA SER A 43 -4.81 5.38 42.40
C SER A 43 -5.20 5.52 40.92
N SER A 44 -5.57 4.34 40.38
CA SER A 44 -6.40 4.07 39.20
C SER A 44 -5.92 4.57 37.83
N ALA A 45 -5.93 3.63 36.88
CA ALA A 45 -5.69 3.81 35.45
C ALA A 45 -6.40 5.06 34.89
N ALA A 46 -5.69 6.18 34.87
CA ALA A 46 -6.21 7.44 34.36
C ALA A 46 -6.22 7.39 32.83
N LYS A 47 -7.34 6.90 32.29
CA LYS A 47 -7.71 6.97 30.87
C LYS A 47 -7.27 8.30 30.25
N LEU A 48 -6.71 8.22 29.04
CA LEU A 48 -6.48 9.37 28.16
C LEU A 48 -7.77 10.20 28.08
N LYS A 49 -7.68 11.54 28.14
CA LYS A 49 -8.86 12.41 27.97
C LYS A 49 -9.50 12.13 26.60
N PRO A 50 -10.83 12.04 26.51
CA PRO A 50 -11.56 11.63 25.30
C PRO A 50 -11.76 12.80 24.33
N GLY A 51 -10.69 13.34 23.74
CA GLY A 51 -10.85 14.53 22.89
C GLY A 51 -9.79 14.85 21.84
N ILE A 52 -8.58 14.28 21.90
CA ILE A 52 -7.53 14.56 20.89
C ILE A 52 -7.17 13.28 20.17
N ASN A 53 -7.59 13.18 18.92
CA ASN A 53 -7.24 12.08 18.04
C ASN A 53 -5.99 12.47 17.24
N VAL A 54 -4.81 12.35 17.86
CA VAL A 54 -3.51 12.66 17.22
C VAL A 54 -3.37 12.02 15.84
N ALA A 55 -3.88 10.80 15.67
CA ALA A 55 -3.84 10.10 14.40
C ALA A 55 -4.82 10.71 13.36
N GLY A 56 -5.95 11.27 13.79
CA GLY A 56 -6.88 12.01 12.95
C GLY A 56 -6.28 13.32 12.49
N ASP A 57 -5.85 14.16 13.43
CA ASP A 57 -5.32 15.49 13.15
C ASP A 57 -4.08 15.43 12.24
N LEU A 58 -3.18 14.47 12.49
CA LEU A 58 -2.01 14.24 11.63
C LEU A 58 -2.39 13.67 10.25
N SER A 59 -3.45 12.85 10.17
CA SER A 59 -3.95 12.37 8.88
C SER A 59 -4.51 13.54 8.06
N ASP A 60 -5.25 14.45 8.68
CA ASP A 60 -5.80 15.63 8.01
C ASP A 60 -4.70 16.59 7.55
N ALA A 61 -3.67 16.79 8.38
CA ALA A 61 -2.47 17.54 7.99
C ALA A 61 -1.81 16.96 6.72
N LEU A 62 -1.65 15.63 6.66
CA LEU A 62 -1.08 14.96 5.49
C LEU A 62 -2.00 15.06 4.26
N LEU A 63 -3.32 15.04 4.44
CA LEU A 63 -4.27 15.24 3.33
C LEU A 63 -4.16 16.64 2.73
N VAL A 64 -4.06 17.68 3.58
CA VAL A 64 -3.86 19.08 3.13
C VAL A 64 -2.56 19.23 2.33
N GLN A 65 -1.53 18.46 2.67
CA GLN A 65 -0.26 18.41 1.95
C GLN A 65 -0.30 17.54 0.68
N GLY A 66 -1.48 17.07 0.26
CA GLY A 66 -1.68 16.34 -0.99
C GLY A 66 -1.34 14.85 -0.93
N TYR A 67 -1.12 14.27 0.26
CA TYR A 67 -0.89 12.83 0.38
C TYR A 67 -2.18 12.05 0.12
N ALA A 68 -2.06 10.88 -0.52
CA ALA A 68 -3.20 10.00 -0.73
C ALA A 68 -3.82 9.56 0.63
N PRO A 69 -5.15 9.41 0.74
CA PRO A 69 -5.81 9.10 2.02
C PRO A 69 -5.25 7.85 2.72
N SER A 70 -5.00 6.79 1.95
CA SER A 70 -4.43 5.56 2.49
C SER A 70 -3.00 5.71 3.03
N THR A 71 -2.23 6.67 2.48
CA THR A 71 -0.88 7.00 2.95
C THR A 71 -0.96 7.88 4.19
N ALA A 72 -1.82 8.90 4.19
CA ALA A 72 -2.05 9.79 5.32
C ALA A 72 -2.41 9.01 6.60
N THR A 73 -3.43 8.15 6.53
CA THR A 73 -3.84 7.31 7.67
C THR A 73 -2.72 6.37 8.14
N LYS A 74 -1.93 5.83 7.21
CA LYS A 74 -0.84 4.91 7.54
C LYS A 74 0.30 5.64 8.24
N TYR A 75 0.73 6.78 7.71
CA TYR A 75 1.80 7.58 8.29
C TYR A 75 1.38 8.13 9.65
N ALA A 76 0.15 8.62 9.78
CA ALA A 76 -0.36 9.12 11.05
C ALA A 76 -0.35 8.05 12.16
N ARG A 77 -0.76 6.82 11.84
CA ARG A 77 -0.69 5.68 12.78
C ARG A 77 0.74 5.33 13.17
N ILE A 78 1.66 5.31 12.22
CA ILE A 78 3.07 5.02 12.48
C ILE A 78 3.68 6.05 13.40
N VAL A 79 3.51 7.33 13.09
CA VAL A 79 4.08 8.41 13.89
C VAL A 79 3.44 8.46 15.27
N THR A 80 2.13 8.21 15.37
CA THR A 80 1.47 8.07 16.68
C THR A 80 2.10 6.92 17.49
N ALA A 81 2.40 5.78 16.87
CA ALA A 81 3.04 4.66 17.56
C ALA A 81 4.49 4.96 17.97
N PHE A 82 5.24 5.70 17.15
CA PHE A 82 6.57 6.21 17.50
C PHE A 82 6.51 7.16 18.69
N LEU A 83 5.64 8.16 18.64
CA LEU A 83 5.46 9.14 19.72
C LEU A 83 4.99 8.49 21.03
N GLN A 84 4.27 7.36 20.95
CA GLN A 84 3.91 6.58 22.13
C GLN A 84 5.11 5.82 22.72
N HIS A 85 6.08 5.41 21.89
CA HIS A 85 7.28 4.69 22.32
C HIS A 85 8.26 5.60 23.06
N VAL A 86 8.50 6.81 22.54
CA VAL A 86 9.46 7.78 23.08
C VAL A 86 8.93 8.58 24.29
N ARG A 87 7.68 8.35 24.71
CA ARG A 87 7.12 9.05 25.88
C ARG A 87 7.93 8.72 27.14
N PRO A 88 8.17 9.71 28.02
CA PRO A 88 7.54 11.05 28.08
C PRO A 88 8.33 12.19 27.41
N ILE A 89 9.20 11.92 26.44
CA ILE A 89 10.07 12.94 25.82
C ILE A 89 9.23 13.97 25.05
N ARG A 90 9.57 15.26 25.21
CA ARG A 90 8.99 16.37 24.43
C ARG A 90 9.55 16.37 23.01
N LEU A 91 8.77 16.78 22.01
CA LEU A 91 9.23 16.84 20.61
C LEU A 91 10.56 17.59 20.42
N VAL A 92 10.74 18.70 21.13
CA VAL A 92 11.94 19.55 21.06
C VAL A 92 13.20 18.84 21.56
N HIS A 93 13.04 17.75 22.30
CA HIS A 93 14.14 16.94 22.83
C HIS A 93 14.34 15.64 22.07
N LEU A 94 13.55 15.38 21.01
CA LEU A 94 13.77 14.21 20.19
C LEU A 94 15.12 14.29 19.50
N ARG A 95 15.83 13.16 19.54
CA ARG A 95 17.12 12.97 18.91
C ARG A 95 17.07 11.82 17.92
N GLU A 96 18.15 11.69 17.17
CA GLU A 96 18.38 10.55 16.29
C GLU A 96 18.30 9.23 17.05
N ASP A 97 18.92 9.17 18.24
CA ASP A 97 18.94 7.99 19.12
C ASP A 97 17.53 7.46 19.43
N ASP A 98 16.54 8.34 19.62
CA ASP A 98 15.15 7.92 19.90
C ASP A 98 14.51 7.19 18.71
N VAL A 99 14.88 7.59 17.50
CA VAL A 99 14.39 6.97 16.26
C VAL A 99 15.08 5.63 16.06
N ASP A 100 16.38 5.54 16.30
CA ASP A 100 17.13 4.28 16.24
C ASP A 100 16.64 3.28 17.28
N ASP A 101 16.45 3.69 18.53
CA ASP A 101 15.87 2.87 19.60
C ASP A 101 14.49 2.33 19.21
N TYR A 102 13.64 3.17 18.62
CA TYR A 102 12.34 2.73 18.13
C TYR A 102 12.44 1.71 16.98
N LEU A 103 13.32 1.95 16.02
CA LEU A 103 13.51 1.04 14.89
C LEU A 103 14.10 -0.30 15.36
N ASP A 104 15.00 -0.29 16.32
CA ASP A 104 15.55 -1.49 16.94
C ASP A 104 14.50 -2.23 17.77
N HIS A 105 13.62 -1.53 18.49
CA HIS A 105 12.47 -2.14 19.14
C HIS A 105 11.56 -2.87 18.12
N LEU A 106 11.28 -2.27 16.97
CA LEU A 106 10.50 -2.92 15.91
C LEU A 106 11.22 -4.14 15.32
N LYS A 107 12.54 -4.06 15.17
CA LYS A 107 13.39 -5.16 14.69
C LYS A 107 13.40 -6.33 15.67
N GLN A 108 13.52 -6.07 16.97
CA GLN A 108 13.43 -7.06 18.04
C GLN A 108 12.06 -7.76 18.06
N ARG A 109 10.99 -7.05 17.67
CA ARG A 109 9.65 -7.63 17.47
C ARG A 109 9.48 -8.43 16.16
N GLY A 110 10.56 -8.63 15.41
CA GLY A 110 10.55 -9.41 14.16
C GLY A 110 9.94 -8.68 12.97
N MET A 111 9.86 -7.34 12.99
CA MET A 111 9.38 -6.58 11.84
C MET A 111 10.39 -6.63 10.69
N GLY A 112 9.92 -7.00 9.49
CA GLY A 112 10.79 -7.08 8.32
C GLY A 112 11.26 -5.72 7.80
N ASN A 113 12.33 -5.70 7.00
CA ASN A 113 12.95 -4.47 6.46
C ASN A 113 11.96 -3.56 5.72
N ALA A 114 10.97 -4.12 5.02
CA ALA A 114 9.93 -3.32 4.34
C ALA A 114 9.13 -2.44 5.33
N THR A 115 8.83 -3.01 6.51
CA THR A 115 8.12 -2.31 7.58
C THR A 115 9.02 -1.25 8.20
N LEU A 116 10.27 -1.58 8.55
CA LEU A 116 11.22 -0.62 9.11
C LEU A 116 11.43 0.59 8.19
N ARG A 117 11.60 0.34 6.88
CA ARG A 117 11.70 1.41 5.87
C ARG A 117 10.46 2.29 5.85
N LEU A 118 9.27 1.69 5.88
CA LEU A 118 8.01 2.43 5.89
C LEU A 118 7.88 3.29 7.15
N HIS A 119 8.30 2.75 8.31
CA HIS A 119 8.29 3.50 9.56
C HIS A 119 9.21 4.71 9.49
N LEU A 120 10.47 4.51 9.10
CA LEU A 120 11.43 5.60 8.92
C LEU A 120 10.94 6.64 7.89
N CYS A 121 10.33 6.22 6.76
CA CYS A 121 9.77 7.15 5.78
C CYS A 121 8.66 8.03 6.36
N ALA A 122 7.77 7.46 7.18
CA ALA A 122 6.69 8.22 7.81
C ALA A 122 7.24 9.20 8.86
N ILE A 123 8.19 8.75 9.69
CA ILE A 123 8.87 9.58 10.70
C ILE A 123 9.59 10.75 10.02
N ARG A 124 10.46 10.47 9.03
CA ARG A 124 11.17 11.50 8.25
C ARG A 124 10.21 12.48 7.56
N THR A 125 9.08 11.99 7.06
CA THR A 125 8.09 12.86 6.42
C THR A 125 7.45 13.80 7.42
N VAL A 126 7.03 13.32 8.58
CA VAL A 126 6.33 14.17 9.55
C VAL A 126 7.31 15.03 10.34
N LEU A 127 8.38 14.47 10.89
CA LEU A 127 9.28 15.20 11.79
C LEU A 127 10.26 16.10 11.03
N ASP A 128 10.86 15.61 9.95
CA ASP A 128 11.84 16.42 9.23
C ASP A 128 11.16 17.32 8.20
N ARG A 129 10.30 16.76 7.33
CA ARG A 129 9.69 17.57 6.25
C ARG A 129 8.55 18.47 6.70
N LEU A 130 7.68 18.00 7.62
CA LEU A 130 6.53 18.81 8.06
C LEU A 130 6.85 19.63 9.30
N LEU A 131 7.73 19.19 10.21
CA LEU A 131 8.06 19.93 11.43
C LEU A 131 9.46 20.56 11.42
N GLY A 132 10.32 20.24 10.43
CA GLY A 132 11.64 20.85 10.31
C GLY A 132 12.63 20.46 11.41
N LEU A 133 12.46 19.28 12.03
CA LEU A 133 13.30 18.86 13.17
C LEU A 133 14.61 18.20 12.74
N ASP A 134 14.70 17.73 11.49
CA ASP A 134 15.90 17.11 10.90
C ASP A 134 16.54 15.98 11.74
N ILE A 135 15.74 15.22 12.49
CA ILE A 135 16.23 14.19 13.42
C ILE A 135 16.59 12.88 12.75
N THR A 136 16.18 12.65 11.49
CA THR A 136 16.45 11.39 10.79
C THR A 136 17.53 11.50 9.71
N VAL A 137 18.28 12.61 9.63
CA VAL A 137 19.19 12.90 8.50
C VAL A 137 20.24 11.80 8.31
N GLU A 138 20.88 11.35 9.37
CA GLU A 138 21.97 10.36 9.31
C GLU A 138 21.47 8.89 9.32
N ILE A 139 20.18 8.67 9.62
CA ILE A 139 19.59 7.33 9.70
C ILE A 139 19.43 6.72 8.30
N LYS A 140 20.17 5.64 8.06
CA LYS A 140 20.09 4.89 6.80
C LYS A 140 18.85 4.00 6.76
N HIS A 141 18.19 3.96 5.61
CA HIS A 141 17.09 3.01 5.40
C HIS A 141 17.59 1.56 5.48
N ALA A 142 16.82 0.71 6.17
CA ALA A 142 17.01 -0.74 6.12
C ALA A 142 17.03 -1.25 4.65
N PRO A 143 17.82 -2.30 4.32
CA PRO A 143 17.95 -2.78 2.95
C PRO A 143 16.62 -3.09 2.28
N ARG A 144 16.47 -2.73 0.99
CA ARG A 144 15.26 -3.07 0.24
C ARG A 144 15.11 -4.59 0.19
N PRO A 145 13.92 -5.13 0.52
CA PRO A 145 13.68 -6.55 0.36
C PRO A 145 13.85 -6.94 -1.11
N ARG A 146 14.46 -8.10 -1.37
CA ARG A 146 14.63 -8.59 -2.73
C ARG A 146 13.27 -8.80 -3.38
N PRO A 147 13.09 -8.40 -4.66
CA PRO A 147 11.87 -8.69 -5.38
C PRO A 147 11.65 -10.20 -5.43
N ARG A 148 10.38 -10.64 -5.41
CA ARG A 148 10.06 -12.05 -5.62
C ARG A 148 10.41 -12.44 -7.05
N PRO A 149 10.96 -13.65 -7.28
CA PRO A 149 11.22 -14.11 -8.64
C PRO A 149 9.90 -14.19 -9.44
N PRO A 150 9.96 -13.94 -10.76
CA PRO A 150 8.83 -14.19 -11.64
C PRO A 150 8.47 -15.68 -11.66
N ALA A 151 7.21 -16.00 -11.96
CA ALA A 151 6.80 -17.38 -12.17
C ALA A 151 7.48 -17.94 -13.42
N THR A 152 7.92 -19.21 -13.39
CA THR A 152 8.46 -19.90 -14.56
C THR A 152 7.34 -20.30 -15.53
N GLU A 153 7.70 -20.70 -16.76
CA GLU A 153 6.73 -21.25 -17.71
C GLU A 153 6.07 -22.53 -17.16
N ASP A 154 6.85 -23.42 -16.56
CA ASP A 154 6.35 -24.65 -15.91
C ASP A 154 5.39 -24.36 -14.76
N ASP A 155 5.71 -23.36 -13.92
CA ASP A 155 4.81 -22.94 -12.84
C ASP A 155 3.46 -22.48 -13.38
N MET A 156 3.49 -21.72 -14.47
CA MET A 156 2.29 -21.21 -15.11
C MET A 156 1.46 -22.33 -15.75
N LEU A 157 2.09 -23.29 -16.43
CA LEU A 157 1.40 -24.47 -16.96
C LEU A 157 0.73 -25.29 -15.84
N LYS A 158 1.44 -25.53 -14.72
CA LYS A 158 0.89 -26.20 -13.53
C LYS A 158 -0.29 -25.44 -12.92
N LEU A 159 -0.18 -24.11 -12.81
CA LEU A 159 -1.25 -23.26 -12.30
C LEU A 159 -2.51 -23.32 -13.17
N LEU A 160 -2.35 -23.30 -14.51
CA LEU A 160 -3.46 -23.38 -15.44
C LEU A 160 -4.13 -24.75 -15.45
N ALA A 161 -3.33 -25.83 -15.36
CA ALA A 161 -3.84 -27.20 -15.27
C ALA A 161 -4.61 -27.46 -13.97
N ALA A 162 -4.21 -26.83 -12.86
CA ALA A 162 -4.87 -26.96 -11.55
C ALA A 162 -6.14 -26.11 -11.40
N CYS A 163 -6.47 -25.26 -12.37
CA CYS A 163 -7.66 -24.41 -12.30
C CYS A 163 -8.96 -25.21 -12.53
N GLY A 164 -9.70 -25.50 -11.47
CA GLY A 164 -11.02 -26.14 -11.56
C GLY A 164 -12.17 -25.21 -11.95
N ASN A 165 -12.00 -23.89 -11.82
CA ASN A 165 -13.05 -22.91 -12.10
C ASN A 165 -12.68 -22.02 -13.31
N PRO A 166 -13.59 -21.79 -14.27
CA PRO A 166 -13.37 -20.86 -15.38
C PRO A 166 -12.94 -19.46 -14.91
N LYS A 167 -13.46 -18.98 -13.78
CA LYS A 167 -13.07 -17.70 -13.17
C LYS A 167 -11.60 -17.67 -12.75
N GLU A 168 -11.07 -18.79 -12.25
CA GLU A 168 -9.68 -18.90 -11.79
C GLU A 168 -8.72 -18.88 -12.96
N ARG A 169 -9.05 -19.68 -13.99
CA ARG A 169 -8.32 -19.71 -15.26
C ARG A 169 -8.30 -18.33 -15.90
N PHE A 170 -9.45 -17.64 -15.93
CA PHE A 170 -9.53 -16.27 -16.42
C PHE A 170 -8.62 -15.31 -15.65
N ILE A 171 -8.64 -15.34 -14.31
CA ILE A 171 -7.79 -14.46 -13.49
C ILE A 171 -6.31 -14.67 -13.80
N LEU A 172 -5.85 -15.93 -13.91
CA LEU A 172 -4.46 -16.23 -14.23
C LEU A 172 -4.08 -15.77 -15.64
N ASN A 173 -4.94 -16.04 -16.62
CA ASN A 173 -4.75 -15.61 -18.00
C ASN A 173 -4.70 -14.09 -18.11
N ALA A 174 -5.61 -13.39 -17.44
CA ALA A 174 -5.64 -11.93 -17.42
C ALA A 174 -4.37 -11.38 -16.76
N LEU A 175 -3.93 -11.92 -15.61
CA LEU A 175 -2.69 -11.49 -14.95
C LEU A 175 -1.45 -11.71 -15.82
N ASN A 176 -1.34 -12.88 -16.46
CA ASN A 176 -0.18 -13.24 -17.27
C ASN A 176 -0.17 -12.53 -18.64
N GLY A 177 -1.31 -12.43 -19.31
CA GLY A 177 -1.43 -11.83 -20.64
C GLY A 177 -1.40 -10.30 -20.63
N SER A 178 -2.15 -9.66 -19.72
CA SER A 178 -2.24 -8.18 -19.67
C SER A 178 -1.08 -7.54 -18.92
N LYS A 179 -0.37 -8.29 -18.08
CA LYS A 179 0.64 -7.77 -17.13
C LYS A 179 0.09 -6.68 -16.18
N ALA A 180 -1.23 -6.53 -16.09
CA ALA A 180 -1.90 -5.52 -15.28
C ALA A 180 -1.83 -5.83 -13.78
N LEU A 181 -1.90 -4.79 -12.96
CA LEU A 181 -1.94 -4.95 -11.51
C LEU A 181 -3.26 -5.61 -11.08
N PRO A 182 -3.25 -6.43 -10.00
CA PRO A 182 -4.48 -7.02 -9.48
C PRO A 182 -5.59 -5.99 -9.19
N SER A 183 -5.23 -4.79 -8.74
CA SER A 183 -6.17 -3.70 -8.49
C SER A 183 -6.81 -3.15 -9.76
N GLN A 184 -6.08 -3.14 -10.88
CA GLN A 184 -6.58 -2.70 -12.18
C GLN A 184 -7.53 -3.75 -12.75
N LEU A 185 -7.15 -5.03 -12.72
CA LEU A 185 -8.02 -6.12 -13.18
C LEU A 185 -9.33 -6.21 -12.40
N CYS A 186 -9.31 -5.93 -11.10
CA CYS A 186 -10.54 -5.89 -10.30
C CYS A 186 -11.48 -4.75 -10.71
N ARG A 187 -10.99 -3.68 -11.36
CA ARG A 187 -11.80 -2.53 -11.79
C ARG A 187 -12.33 -2.67 -13.23
N LEU A 188 -12.06 -3.80 -13.90
CA LEU A 188 -12.56 -4.04 -15.24
C LEU A 188 -14.07 -4.21 -15.23
N GLY A 189 -14.76 -3.32 -15.94
CA GLY A 189 -16.19 -3.43 -16.25
C GLY A 189 -16.41 -4.41 -17.40
N ALA A 190 -17.58 -5.05 -17.42
CA ALA A 190 -18.03 -5.94 -18.47
C ALA A 190 -18.72 -5.21 -19.65
N ILE A 191 -18.66 -3.87 -19.69
CA ILE A 191 -19.50 -3.07 -20.59
C ILE A 191 -18.90 -3.03 -22.00
N GLY A 192 -19.44 -3.88 -22.88
CA GLY A 192 -19.83 -3.53 -24.25
C GLY A 192 -18.76 -3.32 -25.31
N HIS A 193 -17.46 -3.44 -25.01
CA HIS A 193 -16.42 -3.27 -26.02
C HIS A 193 -15.82 -4.62 -26.46
N PRO A 194 -15.72 -4.92 -27.77
CA PRO A 194 -15.08 -6.15 -28.28
C PRO A 194 -13.59 -6.28 -27.92
N SER A 195 -13.02 -5.24 -27.32
CA SER A 195 -11.67 -5.17 -26.79
C SER A 195 -11.79 -4.70 -25.34
N LEU A 196 -11.45 -5.55 -24.38
CA LEU A 196 -11.45 -5.18 -22.97
C LEU A 196 -10.33 -4.15 -22.72
N PHE A 197 -10.67 -2.87 -22.81
CA PHE A 197 -9.75 -1.80 -22.43
C PHE A 197 -9.69 -1.73 -20.91
N LEU A 198 -8.47 -1.70 -20.35
CA LEU A 198 -8.23 -1.36 -18.95
C LEU A 198 -8.63 0.10 -18.74
N TRP A 199 -9.87 0.37 -18.34
CA TRP A 199 -10.22 1.72 -17.89
C TRP A 199 -9.83 1.86 -16.41
N GLU A 200 -8.74 2.58 -16.12
CA GLU A 200 -8.56 3.12 -14.78
C GLU A 200 -9.51 4.32 -14.60
N ARG A 201 -10.61 4.15 -13.86
CA ARG A 201 -11.38 5.30 -13.37
C ARG A 201 -10.49 6.11 -12.39
N HIS A 202 -10.08 7.29 -12.86
CA HIS A 202 -9.47 8.46 -12.18
C HIS A 202 -8.01 8.40 -11.67
N LYS A 203 -7.13 9.08 -12.43
CA LYS A 203 -6.39 10.31 -12.04
C LYS A 203 -5.96 10.98 -13.36
N ASP A 204 -6.22 12.27 -13.57
CA ASP A 204 -6.16 13.01 -14.85
C ASP A 204 -4.77 13.14 -15.53
N SER A 205 -3.84 12.22 -15.31
CA SER A 205 -2.45 12.35 -15.81
C SER A 205 -1.71 11.02 -15.99
N ILE A 206 -2.39 9.90 -16.25
CA ILE A 206 -1.70 8.64 -16.61
C ILE A 206 -1.93 8.39 -18.10
N PRO A 207 -0.87 8.14 -18.89
CA PRO A 207 -1.01 7.73 -20.29
C PRO A 207 -1.95 6.53 -20.40
N ASP A 208 -2.77 6.50 -21.45
CA ASP A 208 -3.72 5.42 -21.70
C ASP A 208 -3.03 4.06 -21.43
N PRO A 209 -3.59 3.23 -20.52
CA PRO A 209 -2.98 1.95 -20.23
C PRO A 209 -2.94 1.12 -21.52
N PRO A 210 -1.82 0.43 -21.78
CA PRO A 210 -1.66 -0.31 -23.02
C PRO A 210 -2.84 -1.26 -23.20
N PRO A 211 -3.41 -1.37 -24.43
CA PRO A 211 -4.55 -2.23 -24.69
C PRO A 211 -4.20 -3.64 -24.27
N CYS A 212 -4.86 -4.14 -23.22
CA CYS A 212 -4.72 -5.53 -22.86
C CYS A 212 -5.62 -6.34 -23.79
N HIS A 213 -5.00 -7.13 -24.67
CA HIS A 213 -5.71 -8.19 -25.36
C HIS A 213 -6.03 -9.29 -24.35
N VAL A 214 -7.11 -9.12 -23.59
CA VAL A 214 -7.72 -10.21 -22.86
C VAL A 214 -8.34 -11.11 -23.92
N VAL A 215 -7.65 -12.20 -24.25
CA VAL A 215 -8.16 -13.18 -25.21
C VAL A 215 -9.54 -13.63 -24.73
N PRO A 216 -10.60 -13.56 -25.58
CA PRO A 216 -12.00 -13.77 -25.19
C PRO A 216 -12.35 -15.23 -24.86
N LEU A 217 -11.36 -16.07 -24.55
CA LEU A 217 -11.47 -17.52 -24.54
C LEU A 217 -12.31 -18.12 -23.38
N VAL A 218 -12.82 -17.29 -22.46
CA VAL A 218 -13.67 -17.75 -21.33
C VAL A 218 -14.81 -16.76 -21.03
N MET A 219 -15.23 -15.94 -21.99
CA MET A 219 -16.24 -14.89 -21.76
C MET A 219 -17.66 -15.43 -21.58
N ASP A 220 -17.96 -16.64 -22.06
CA ASP A 220 -19.33 -17.08 -22.31
C ASP A 220 -20.12 -17.56 -21.08
N LYS A 221 -19.46 -17.73 -19.91
CA LYS A 221 -20.12 -18.25 -18.69
C LYS A 221 -19.83 -17.47 -17.41
N THR A 222 -18.94 -16.47 -17.43
CA THR A 222 -18.52 -15.75 -16.21
C THR A 222 -19.01 -14.31 -16.13
N ILE A 223 -19.56 -13.77 -17.21
CA ILE A 223 -20.16 -12.44 -17.22
C ILE A 223 -21.60 -12.57 -16.73
N SER A 224 -21.87 -12.12 -15.50
CA SER A 224 -23.24 -11.81 -15.10
C SER A 224 -23.57 -10.43 -15.68
N PRO A 225 -24.40 -10.34 -16.73
CA PRO A 225 -24.73 -9.06 -17.38
C PRO A 225 -25.35 -8.06 -16.40
N GLU A 226 -25.96 -8.55 -15.32
CA GLU A 226 -26.62 -7.75 -14.29
C GLU A 226 -25.67 -6.86 -13.47
N THR A 227 -24.38 -7.21 -13.37
CA THR A 227 -23.47 -6.52 -12.44
C THR A 227 -22.57 -5.48 -13.09
N GLY A 228 -22.40 -5.51 -14.41
CA GLY A 228 -21.50 -4.61 -15.13
C GLY A 228 -20.00 -4.82 -14.82
N TRP A 229 -19.61 -5.83 -14.06
CA TRP A 229 -18.21 -6.13 -13.70
C TRP A 229 -17.74 -7.44 -14.33
N LEU A 230 -16.50 -7.47 -14.80
CA LEU A 230 -15.92 -8.68 -15.38
C LEU A 230 -15.60 -9.75 -14.33
N LEU A 231 -15.29 -9.31 -13.11
CA LEU A 231 -15.00 -10.16 -11.97
C LEU A 231 -15.89 -9.79 -10.79
N PRO A 232 -17.18 -10.18 -10.79
CA PRO A 232 -18.10 -9.83 -9.71
C PRO A 232 -17.77 -10.58 -8.42
N SER A 233 -18.04 -9.92 -7.29
CA SER A 233 -17.97 -10.51 -5.96
C SER A 233 -19.25 -11.29 -5.66
N SER A 234 -19.11 -12.52 -5.13
CA SER A 234 -20.26 -13.33 -4.72
C SER A 234 -20.87 -12.90 -3.37
N ARG A 235 -20.19 -12.03 -2.61
CA ARG A 235 -20.59 -11.66 -1.24
C ARG A 235 -21.18 -10.25 -1.13
N ARG A 236 -20.88 -9.39 -2.10
CA ARG A 236 -21.23 -7.96 -2.07
C ARG A 236 -21.43 -7.48 -3.50
N PRO A 237 -22.39 -6.57 -3.75
CA PRO A 237 -22.50 -5.92 -5.04
C PRO A 237 -21.19 -5.19 -5.36
N GLY A 238 -20.66 -5.41 -6.57
CA GLY A 238 -19.39 -4.85 -7.02
C GLY A 238 -18.33 -5.89 -7.38
N PRO A 239 -17.10 -5.44 -7.73
CA PRO A 239 -16.05 -6.34 -8.16
C PRO A 239 -15.41 -7.11 -7.00
N ILE A 240 -14.70 -8.20 -7.31
CA ILE A 240 -13.84 -8.86 -6.33
C ILE A 240 -12.78 -7.90 -5.82
N SER A 241 -12.48 -7.98 -4.52
CA SER A 241 -11.37 -7.22 -3.97
C SER A 241 -10.01 -7.79 -4.45
N PRO A 242 -8.95 -6.95 -4.53
CA PRO A 242 -7.60 -7.44 -4.82
C PRO A 242 -7.12 -8.50 -3.81
N ARG A 243 -7.60 -8.45 -2.56
CA ARG A 243 -7.34 -9.48 -1.54
C ARG A 243 -7.97 -10.81 -1.90
N THR A 244 -9.20 -10.79 -2.43
CA THR A 244 -9.89 -12.00 -2.91
C THR A 244 -9.14 -12.60 -4.09
N MET A 245 -8.73 -11.80 -5.06
CA MET A 245 -7.93 -12.26 -6.21
C MET A 245 -6.61 -12.90 -5.75
N ARG A 246 -5.88 -12.26 -4.83
CA ARG A 246 -4.64 -12.83 -4.25
C ARG A 246 -4.87 -14.15 -3.54
N ARG A 247 -5.99 -14.29 -2.83
CA ARG A 247 -6.36 -15.54 -2.15
C ARG A 247 -6.67 -16.64 -3.16
N ILE A 248 -7.36 -16.31 -4.26
CA ILE A 248 -7.66 -17.24 -5.33
C ILE A 248 -6.35 -17.78 -5.92
N VAL A 249 -5.45 -16.89 -6.38
CA VAL A 249 -4.16 -17.31 -6.96
C VAL A 249 -3.33 -18.12 -5.97
N ARG A 250 -3.29 -17.73 -4.69
CA ARG A 250 -2.58 -18.48 -3.66
C ARG A 250 -3.14 -19.90 -3.52
N ARG A 251 -4.46 -20.05 -3.44
CA ARG A 251 -5.10 -21.36 -3.28
C ARG A 251 -4.80 -22.27 -4.48
N VAL A 252 -4.84 -21.75 -5.71
CA VAL A 252 -4.49 -22.53 -6.91
C VAL A 252 -3.02 -22.94 -6.87
N ALA A 253 -2.14 -22.03 -6.47
CA ALA A 253 -0.70 -22.30 -6.34
C ALA A 253 -0.42 -23.39 -5.28
N GLU A 254 -1.11 -23.33 -4.14
CA GLU A 254 -1.05 -24.35 -3.09
C GLU A 254 -1.54 -25.71 -3.59
N SER A 255 -2.61 -25.78 -4.39
CA SER A 255 -3.13 -27.05 -4.94
C SER A 255 -2.18 -27.74 -5.92
N CYS A 256 -1.28 -27.02 -6.57
CA CYS A 256 -0.29 -27.59 -7.49
C CYS A 256 1.14 -27.62 -6.93
N GLY A 257 1.32 -27.30 -5.65
CA GLY A 257 2.63 -27.30 -5.00
C GLY A 257 3.57 -26.18 -5.45
N VAL A 258 3.06 -25.15 -6.13
CA VAL A 258 3.85 -24.02 -6.65
C VAL A 258 3.81 -22.85 -5.66
N ARG A 259 4.98 -22.25 -5.35
CA ARG A 259 5.08 -21.09 -4.46
C ARG A 259 5.02 -19.77 -5.22
N THR A 260 3.86 -19.45 -5.79
CA THR A 260 3.67 -18.28 -6.65
C THR A 260 2.70 -17.25 -6.06
N THR A 261 2.81 -16.00 -6.52
CA THR A 261 1.90 -14.90 -6.16
C THR A 261 1.37 -14.20 -7.40
N CYS A 262 0.31 -13.40 -7.28
CA CYS A 262 -0.17 -12.57 -8.40
C CYS A 262 0.95 -11.73 -9.03
N THR A 263 1.87 -11.20 -8.22
CA THR A 263 3.00 -10.41 -8.74
C THR A 263 3.95 -11.28 -9.54
N ALA A 264 4.25 -12.50 -9.09
CA ALA A 264 5.10 -13.43 -9.81
C ALA A 264 4.45 -13.93 -11.12
N VAL A 265 3.14 -14.24 -11.11
CA VAL A 265 2.36 -14.58 -12.33
C VAL A 265 2.42 -13.45 -13.36
N ARG A 266 2.20 -12.22 -12.88
CA ARG A 266 2.23 -11.02 -13.71
C ARG A 266 3.60 -10.77 -14.33
N LEU A 267 4.67 -11.03 -13.59
CA LEU A 267 6.05 -10.84 -14.07
C LEU A 267 6.61 -12.03 -14.85
N GLY A 268 5.91 -13.18 -14.86
CA GLY A 268 6.31 -14.39 -15.58
C GLY A 268 6.25 -14.23 -17.11
N PRO A 269 6.79 -15.20 -17.87
CA PRO A 269 6.73 -15.18 -19.33
C PRO A 269 5.27 -15.24 -19.79
N THR A 270 4.95 -14.55 -20.88
CA THR A 270 3.61 -14.64 -21.49
C THR A 270 3.48 -15.97 -22.19
N ILE A 271 2.56 -16.82 -21.75
CA ILE A 271 2.32 -18.11 -22.39
C ILE A 271 1.33 -17.91 -23.53
N SER A 272 1.68 -18.37 -24.73
CA SER A 272 0.75 -18.40 -25.85
C SER A 272 -0.28 -19.50 -25.61
N PHE A 273 -1.51 -19.09 -25.31
CA PHE A 273 -2.62 -19.97 -24.94
C PHE A 273 -3.13 -20.89 -26.07
N ALA A 274 -2.61 -20.72 -27.29
CA ALA A 274 -2.87 -21.61 -28.42
C ALA A 274 -2.34 -23.05 -28.22
N LYS A 275 -1.44 -23.27 -27.26
CA LYS A 275 -0.84 -24.59 -26.97
C LYS A 275 -1.54 -25.39 -25.86
N CYS A 276 -2.61 -24.87 -25.24
CA CYS A 276 -3.24 -25.48 -24.05
C CYS A 276 -4.75 -25.76 -24.23
N ALA A 277 -5.19 -25.89 -25.49
CA ALA A 277 -6.51 -26.34 -25.86
C ALA A 277 -6.44 -27.80 -26.35
#